data_AF-A0A353ZDG3-F1
#
_entry.id   AF-A0A353ZDG3-F1
#
_cell.length_a   1.000
_cell.length_b   1.000
_cell.length_c   1.000
_cell.angle_alpha   90.00
_cell.angle_beta   90.00
_cell.angle_gamma   90.00
#
_symmetry.space_group_name_H-M   'P 1'
#
loop_
_entity.id
_entity.type
_entity.pdbx_description
1 polymer ?
#
loop_
_entity_poly.entity_id
_entity_poly.type
_entity_poly.pdbx_seq_one_letter_code
_entity_poly.pdbx_strand_id
1 'polypeptide(L)'
;MALKSSWGGRRAVGADEGPLIPEAVVFSDDLEPLVRAIEQVSPEKALELAVARLKSGTPPRQLLAAIFLAGIRNVNPQPPGFKLHCVFAVQAAHQLSLDVGSEDRLLPLFWALREFKNSQAEDVRQGDFVLRKVQGELPAPEHAWQEFDDAMRTWDEPRADRAIVALVRSRGAHEVMEGLWKYGARDYRNIGHKAIFVANALRTLQVIGWRHAEPVLRSVVLGLLDFKDREVNGYRFENQTYLPNRTRIAEHGPRLPGNWTRSGGHRPATLEVLEILRTGEISRAIERSLELLQSGTVGAVAIWDAAHLAAGELMMRQPGIYGIHTVTSLNGLRYAYEMAADHQNRLLLLLQGLGWMGQFGTFMGQTQAGLGPQQITSVPNVEISVDTTAALNLVFETLAVDPPAAAAQAQAYAARGGNLSGFVSMARRLVVRKQSDAHHYKYATAVFEDLGLVSPEWRPQILATSVYYLRGQNSADDSLVQAIHDLG
;
A
#
# COMPACT_ATOMS: atom_id res chain seq x y z
N MET A 1 -40.86 20.68 54.47
CA MET A 1 -39.70 21.22 55.21
C MET A 1 -38.45 20.50 54.69
N ALA A 2 -37.56 21.25 54.03
CA ALA A 2 -36.23 20.88 53.51
C ALA A 2 -36.07 19.71 52.51
N LEU A 3 -36.00 20.07 51.23
CA LEU A 3 -35.33 19.31 50.16
C LEU A 3 -33.81 19.31 50.41
N LYS A 4 -33.16 18.14 50.35
CA LYS A 4 -31.70 18.02 50.22
C LYS A 4 -31.35 17.33 48.91
N SER A 5 -30.52 18.02 48.14
CA SER A 5 -29.87 17.64 46.90
C SER A 5 -29.08 16.33 47.01
N SER A 6 -29.13 15.49 45.97
CA SER A 6 -28.02 14.59 45.65
C SER A 6 -27.62 14.77 44.18
N TRP A 7 -26.60 15.60 43.98
CA TRP A 7 -25.73 15.48 42.83
C TRP A 7 -24.81 14.28 43.10
N GLY A 8 -25.07 13.16 42.43
CA GLY A 8 -24.24 11.95 42.47
C GLY A 8 -23.35 11.91 41.22
N GLY A 9 -22.04 11.88 41.43
CA GLY A 9 -21.03 12.20 40.43
C GLY A 9 -20.91 11.22 39.27
N ARG A 10 -20.51 11.79 38.12
CA ARG A 10 -19.89 11.07 37.01
C ARG A 10 -18.71 10.27 37.56
N ARG A 11 -18.75 8.95 37.46
CA ARG A 11 -17.55 8.12 37.63
C ARG A 11 -16.57 8.51 36.54
N ALA A 12 -15.38 8.94 36.96
CA ALA A 12 -14.20 8.96 36.13
C ALA A 12 -14.01 7.55 35.55
N VAL A 13 -13.75 7.48 34.24
CA VAL A 13 -13.34 6.23 33.57
C VAL A 13 -11.95 5.90 34.12
N GLY A 14 -11.92 5.08 35.17
CA GLY A 14 -10.69 4.53 35.72
C GLY A 14 -10.06 3.59 34.71
N ALA A 15 -8.74 3.70 34.57
CA ALA A 15 -7.89 2.75 33.88
C ALA A 15 -8.01 1.39 34.58
N ASP A 16 -8.90 0.53 34.10
CA ASP A 16 -8.88 -0.88 34.44
C ASP A 16 -7.80 -1.51 33.54
N GLU A 17 -6.55 -1.34 33.93
CA GLU A 17 -5.42 -1.94 33.26
C GLU A 17 -5.47 -3.45 33.48
N GLY A 18 -6.00 -4.20 32.51
CA GLY A 18 -5.85 -5.66 32.48
C GLY A 18 -4.39 -6.07 32.63
N PRO A 19 -4.08 -7.34 32.95
CA PRO A 19 -2.69 -7.77 33.07
C PRO A 19 -1.92 -7.53 31.75
N LEU A 20 -0.67 -7.06 31.86
CA LEU A 20 0.24 -7.00 30.71
C LEU A 20 0.34 -8.40 30.09
N ILE A 21 0.24 -8.52 28.76
CA ILE A 21 0.59 -9.77 28.09
C ILE A 21 2.10 -9.98 28.35
N PRO A 22 2.49 -11.04 29.08
CA PRO A 22 3.89 -11.26 29.42
C PRO A 22 4.74 -11.25 28.15
N GLU A 23 5.89 -10.56 28.21
CA GLU A 23 6.85 -10.46 27.11
C GLU A 23 6.42 -9.68 25.87
N ALA A 24 5.21 -9.09 25.80
CA ALA A 24 4.83 -8.24 24.66
C ALA A 24 5.75 -7.00 24.54
N VAL A 25 5.99 -6.54 23.31
CA VAL A 25 6.68 -5.26 23.09
C VAL A 25 5.89 -4.13 23.73
N VAL A 26 6.57 -3.20 24.41
CA VAL A 26 5.96 -2.04 25.08
C VAL A 26 6.33 -0.79 24.28
N PHE A 27 5.35 0.05 23.98
CA PHE A 27 5.56 1.32 23.28
C PHE A 27 5.90 2.44 24.27
N SER A 28 6.14 3.65 23.77
CA SER A 28 6.50 4.79 24.61
C SER A 28 5.37 5.16 25.57
N ASP A 29 5.72 5.70 26.75
CA ASP A 29 4.78 6.03 27.83
C ASP A 29 3.63 6.95 27.38
N ASP A 30 3.85 7.80 26.37
CA ASP A 30 2.85 8.69 25.80
C ASP A 30 1.83 8.00 24.89
N LEU A 31 2.13 6.80 24.36
CA LEU A 31 1.27 6.04 23.46
C LEU A 31 0.73 4.74 24.05
N GLU A 32 1.50 4.07 24.91
CA GLU A 32 1.15 2.76 25.46
C GLU A 32 -0.26 2.74 26.09
N PRO A 33 -0.69 3.72 26.92
CA PRO A 33 -2.03 3.70 27.48
C PRO A 33 -3.14 3.77 26.42
N LEU A 34 -2.92 4.50 25.32
CA LEU A 34 -3.90 4.62 24.24
C LEU A 34 -3.94 3.35 23.38
N VAL A 35 -2.78 2.77 23.09
CA VAL A 35 -2.66 1.48 22.39
C VAL A 35 -3.43 0.41 23.16
N ARG A 36 -3.17 0.27 24.46
CA ARG A 36 -3.85 -0.72 25.31
C ARG A 36 -5.36 -0.50 25.37
N ALA A 37 -5.80 0.74 25.48
CA ALA A 37 -7.22 1.07 25.45
C ALA A 37 -7.89 0.59 24.14
N ILE A 38 -7.22 0.75 23.00
CA ILE A 38 -7.69 0.28 21.68
C ILE A 38 -7.68 -1.25 21.59
N GLU A 39 -6.66 -1.90 22.14
CA GLU A 39 -6.55 -3.36 22.19
C GLU A 39 -7.69 -3.99 22.99
N GLN A 40 -8.00 -3.41 24.16
CA GLN A 40 -8.92 -3.97 25.15
C GLN A 40 -10.39 -3.61 24.92
N VAL A 41 -10.66 -2.46 24.27
CA VAL A 41 -12.05 -2.05 24.01
C VAL A 41 -12.74 -3.08 23.10
N SER A 42 -14.01 -3.39 23.38
CA SER A 42 -14.78 -4.25 22.49
C SER A 42 -15.04 -3.57 21.14
N PRO A 43 -15.21 -4.31 20.03
CA PRO A 43 -15.48 -3.72 18.72
C PRO A 43 -16.66 -2.72 18.73
N GLU A 44 -17.71 -3.01 19.49
CA GLU A 44 -18.93 -2.18 19.58
C GLU A 44 -18.66 -0.83 20.24
N LYS A 45 -17.69 -0.77 21.16
CA LYS A 45 -17.32 0.45 21.91
C LYS A 45 -16.10 1.18 21.35
N ALA A 46 -15.45 0.62 20.32
CA ALA A 46 -14.22 1.17 19.78
C ALA A 46 -14.41 2.60 19.24
N LEU A 47 -15.53 2.84 18.55
CA LEU A 47 -15.83 4.16 18.01
C LEU A 47 -16.10 5.19 19.12
N GLU A 48 -16.86 4.82 20.15
CA GLU A 48 -17.11 5.67 21.33
C GLU A 48 -15.80 6.05 22.02
N LEU A 49 -14.88 5.10 22.20
CA LEU A 49 -13.55 5.36 22.74
C LEU A 49 -12.80 6.39 21.89
N ALA A 50 -12.76 6.20 20.56
CA ALA A 50 -12.07 7.11 19.66
C ALA A 50 -12.64 8.53 19.70
N VAL A 51 -13.97 8.67 19.64
CA VAL A 51 -14.67 9.95 19.74
C VAL A 51 -14.38 10.63 21.09
N ALA A 52 -14.43 9.88 22.19
CA ALA A 52 -14.13 10.40 23.51
C ALA A 52 -12.69 10.92 23.61
N ARG A 53 -11.71 10.19 23.06
CA ARG A 53 -10.29 10.61 23.04
C ARG A 53 -10.08 11.89 22.23
N LEU A 54 -10.70 11.98 21.05
CA LEU A 54 -10.63 13.18 20.22
C LEU A 54 -11.27 14.38 20.91
N LYS A 55 -12.46 14.21 21.52
CA LYS A 55 -13.13 15.24 22.33
C LYS A 55 -12.32 15.65 23.56
N SER A 56 -11.53 14.75 24.14
CA SER A 56 -10.62 15.06 25.26
C SER A 56 -9.28 15.68 24.83
N GLY A 57 -9.11 16.00 23.54
CA GLY A 57 -7.93 16.69 23.01
C GLY A 57 -6.79 15.78 22.56
N THR A 58 -6.98 14.46 22.46
CA THR A 58 -6.00 13.58 21.83
C THR A 58 -5.87 13.95 20.34
N PRO A 59 -4.67 14.29 19.84
CA PRO A 59 -4.49 14.61 18.43
C PRO A 59 -4.84 13.42 17.52
N PRO A 60 -5.49 13.62 16.36
CA PRO A 60 -5.81 12.55 15.41
C PRO A 60 -4.58 11.72 15.01
N ARG A 61 -3.42 12.37 14.89
CA ARG A 61 -2.12 11.71 14.61
C ARG A 61 -1.69 10.75 15.72
N GLN A 62 -1.95 11.09 17.00
CA GLN A 62 -1.64 10.20 18.13
C GLN A 62 -2.57 8.99 18.14
N LEU A 63 -3.86 9.18 17.83
CA LEU A 63 -4.81 8.08 17.67
C LEU A 63 -4.44 7.17 16.48
N LEU A 64 -4.05 7.75 15.34
CA LEU A 64 -3.53 7.01 14.18
C LEU A 64 -2.32 6.15 14.55
N ALA A 65 -1.36 6.74 15.28
CA ALA A 65 -0.18 6.02 15.76
C ALA A 65 -0.55 4.86 16.67
N ALA A 66 -1.50 5.05 17.59
CA ALA A 66 -1.95 4.00 18.48
C ALA A 66 -2.67 2.85 17.75
N ILE A 67 -3.52 3.15 16.76
CA ILE A 67 -4.18 2.13 15.92
C ILE A 67 -3.13 1.32 15.15
N PHE A 68 -2.17 1.99 14.51
CA PHE A 68 -1.11 1.34 13.76
C PHE A 68 -0.26 0.43 14.65
N LEU A 69 0.18 0.93 15.80
CA LEU A 69 1.02 0.18 16.72
C LEU A 69 0.27 -0.99 17.40
N ALA A 70 -1.03 -0.84 17.65
CA ALA A 70 -1.88 -1.95 18.07
C ALA A 70 -1.91 -3.05 16.99
N GLY A 71 -2.04 -2.69 15.72
CA GLY A 71 -1.92 -3.65 14.60
C GLY A 71 -0.55 -4.34 14.57
N ILE A 72 0.54 -3.59 14.71
CA ILE A 72 1.92 -4.13 14.75
C ILE A 72 2.13 -5.11 15.90
N ARG A 73 1.53 -4.87 17.07
CA ARG A 73 1.66 -5.76 18.23
C ARG A 73 0.81 -7.02 18.08
N ASN A 74 -0.43 -6.91 17.60
CA ASN A 74 -1.46 -7.94 17.78
C ASN A 74 -1.88 -8.69 16.50
N VAL A 75 -1.24 -8.41 15.36
CA VAL A 75 -1.61 -9.06 14.09
C VAL A 75 -0.39 -9.70 13.46
N ASN A 76 -0.47 -11.01 13.21
CA ASN A 76 0.60 -11.80 12.63
C ASN A 76 0.92 -11.28 11.20
N PRO A 77 2.17 -10.87 10.91
CA PRO A 77 2.55 -10.40 9.59
C PRO A 77 2.73 -11.52 8.55
N GLN A 78 2.48 -12.79 8.92
CA GLN A 78 2.63 -13.96 8.07
C GLN A 78 1.28 -14.72 7.92
N PRO A 79 0.68 -14.75 6.71
CA PRO A 79 1.14 -14.09 5.50
C PRO A 79 0.90 -12.57 5.47
N PRO A 80 1.76 -11.79 4.80
CA PRO A 80 1.52 -10.36 4.62
C PRO A 80 0.31 -10.14 3.71
N GLY A 81 -0.78 -9.56 4.20
CA GLY A 81 -2.07 -9.56 3.50
C GLY A 81 -3.19 -9.88 4.48
N PHE A 82 -4.41 -10.08 3.98
CA PHE A 82 -5.55 -10.51 4.81
C PHE A 82 -5.75 -9.60 6.04
N LYS A 83 -5.60 -10.12 7.26
CA LYS A 83 -5.68 -9.36 8.51
C LYS A 83 -4.63 -8.24 8.65
N LEU A 84 -3.46 -8.37 8.01
CA LEU A 84 -2.41 -7.35 8.09
C LEU A 84 -2.76 -6.06 7.31
N HIS A 85 -3.86 -6.05 6.55
CA HIS A 85 -4.36 -4.82 5.93
C HIS A 85 -4.62 -3.70 6.95
N CYS A 86 -4.98 -4.03 8.20
CA CYS A 86 -5.14 -3.04 9.25
C CYS A 86 -3.84 -2.28 9.59
N VAL A 87 -2.68 -2.75 9.14
CA VAL A 87 -1.37 -2.09 9.34
C VAL A 87 -1.00 -1.27 8.10
N PHE A 88 -0.80 -1.92 6.95
CA PHE A 88 -0.26 -1.22 5.78
C PHE A 88 -1.32 -0.47 4.94
N ALA A 89 -2.61 -0.48 5.32
CA ALA A 89 -3.61 0.45 4.81
C ALA A 89 -3.72 1.74 5.64
N VAL A 90 -3.08 1.83 6.81
CA VAL A 90 -3.14 3.03 7.69
C VAL A 90 -2.55 4.25 6.99
N GLN A 91 -1.49 4.08 6.22
CA GLN A 91 -0.94 5.17 5.39
C GLN A 91 -1.98 5.71 4.42
N ALA A 92 -2.71 4.84 3.72
CA ALA A 92 -3.72 5.24 2.75
C ALA A 92 -4.91 5.93 3.44
N ALA A 93 -5.33 5.43 4.60
CA ALA A 93 -6.33 6.09 5.43
C ALA A 93 -5.86 7.49 5.88
N HIS A 94 -4.61 7.62 6.32
CA HIS A 94 -4.05 8.92 6.68
C HIS A 94 -4.00 9.87 5.48
N GLN A 95 -3.50 9.43 4.33
CA GLN A 95 -3.41 10.27 3.14
C GLN A 95 -4.80 10.76 2.71
N LEU A 96 -5.78 9.85 2.63
CA LEU A 96 -7.16 10.21 2.32
C LEU A 96 -7.77 11.18 3.35
N SER A 97 -7.42 11.06 4.63
CA SER A 97 -7.88 12.03 5.65
C SER A 97 -7.38 13.46 5.40
N LEU A 98 -6.18 13.61 4.83
CA LEU A 98 -5.61 14.92 4.50
C LEU A 98 -6.23 15.49 3.21
N ASP A 99 -6.66 14.62 2.31
CA ASP A 99 -7.10 14.99 0.97
C ASP A 99 -8.60 15.29 0.85
N VAL A 100 -9.40 14.93 1.88
CA VAL A 100 -10.86 15.19 1.91
C VAL A 100 -11.21 16.42 2.74
N GLY A 101 -12.44 16.92 2.56
CA GLY A 101 -13.01 18.03 3.31
C GLY A 101 -13.08 17.75 4.81
N SER A 102 -13.16 18.82 5.63
CA SER A 102 -13.19 18.73 7.10
C SER A 102 -14.34 17.87 7.64
N GLU A 103 -15.45 17.81 6.93
CA GLU A 103 -16.63 17.02 7.24
C GLU A 103 -16.39 15.51 7.21
N ASP A 104 -15.45 15.06 6.36
CA ASP A 104 -15.16 13.64 6.14
C ASP A 104 -13.76 13.25 6.69
N ARG A 105 -12.98 14.22 7.16
CA ARG A 105 -11.57 14.08 7.55
C ARG A 105 -11.30 12.99 8.59
N LEU A 106 -12.24 12.73 9.50
CA LEU A 106 -12.05 11.71 10.54
C LEU A 106 -12.53 10.31 10.12
N LEU A 107 -13.30 10.19 9.03
CA LEU A 107 -13.84 8.90 8.58
C LEU A 107 -12.75 7.85 8.33
N PRO A 108 -11.63 8.16 7.64
CA PRO A 108 -10.56 7.19 7.43
C PRO A 108 -9.93 6.68 8.73
N LEU A 109 -9.83 7.54 9.76
CA LEU A 109 -9.24 7.18 11.05
C LEU A 109 -10.14 6.21 11.81
N PHE A 110 -11.44 6.50 11.85
CA PHE A 110 -12.43 5.61 12.47
C PHE A 110 -12.55 4.27 11.72
N TRP A 111 -12.44 4.31 10.39
CA TRP A 111 -12.37 3.11 9.57
C TRP A 111 -11.15 2.26 9.93
N ALA A 112 -9.96 2.87 10.03
CA ALA A 112 -8.74 2.15 10.38
C ALA A 112 -8.84 1.47 11.75
N LEU A 113 -9.49 2.12 12.72
CA LEU A 113 -9.78 1.51 14.03
C LEU A 113 -10.70 0.28 13.90
N ARG A 114 -11.80 0.40 13.15
CA ARG A 114 -12.71 -0.73 12.92
C ARG A 114 -12.00 -1.90 12.24
N GLU A 115 -11.19 -1.63 11.23
CA GLU A 115 -10.40 -2.68 10.55
C GLU A 115 -9.38 -3.34 11.46
N PHE A 116 -8.73 -2.58 12.34
CA PHE A 116 -7.88 -3.16 13.38
C PHE A 116 -8.67 -4.11 14.27
N LYS A 117 -9.85 -3.72 14.77
CA LYS A 117 -10.67 -4.60 15.63
C LYS A 117 -11.13 -5.87 14.91
N ASN A 118 -11.50 -5.77 13.63
CA ASN A 118 -11.82 -6.94 12.80
C ASN A 118 -10.61 -7.88 12.66
N SER A 119 -9.45 -7.30 12.37
CA SER A 119 -8.21 -8.04 12.15
C SER A 119 -7.69 -8.70 13.44
N GLN A 120 -7.79 -8.00 14.57
CA GLN A 120 -7.44 -8.52 15.89
C GLN A 120 -8.34 -9.71 16.25
N ALA A 121 -9.66 -9.60 16.04
CA ALA A 121 -10.59 -10.69 16.33
C ALA A 121 -10.31 -11.93 15.46
N GLU A 122 -9.93 -11.75 14.19
CA GLU A 122 -9.50 -12.85 13.32
C GLU A 122 -8.15 -13.44 13.77
N ASP A 123 -7.20 -12.61 14.20
CA ASP A 123 -5.91 -13.09 14.69
C ASP A 123 -6.04 -13.97 15.94
N VAL A 124 -6.88 -13.55 16.90
CA VAL A 124 -7.22 -14.34 18.09
C VAL A 124 -7.74 -15.74 17.71
N ARG A 125 -8.55 -15.86 16.65
CA ARG A 125 -9.05 -17.16 16.15
C ARG A 125 -7.96 -18.03 15.52
N GLN A 126 -6.84 -17.43 15.10
CA GLN A 126 -5.76 -18.07 14.34
C GLN A 126 -4.47 -18.26 15.15
N GLY A 127 -4.52 -18.09 16.47
CA GLY A 127 -3.38 -18.33 17.36
C GLY A 127 -2.96 -17.14 18.22
N ASP A 128 -3.66 -16.00 18.12
CA ASP A 128 -3.50 -14.84 18.99
C ASP A 128 -2.04 -14.35 19.03
N PHE A 129 -1.54 -13.96 17.86
CA PHE A 129 -0.19 -13.49 17.70
C PHE A 129 0.05 -12.23 18.52
N VAL A 130 1.20 -12.21 19.20
CA VAL A 130 1.70 -11.02 19.88
C VAL A 130 3.17 -10.85 19.54
N LEU A 131 3.54 -9.66 19.05
CA LEU A 131 4.94 -9.30 18.84
C LEU A 131 5.64 -9.18 20.20
N ARG A 132 6.41 -10.21 20.55
CA ARG A 132 7.18 -10.25 21.79
C ARG A 132 8.40 -9.34 21.74
N LYS A 133 8.91 -8.94 22.89
CA LYS A 133 10.21 -8.27 23.04
C LYS A 133 11.29 -9.11 22.35
N VAL A 134 12.26 -8.42 21.75
CA VAL A 134 13.42 -9.09 21.16
C VAL A 134 14.14 -9.92 22.22
N GLN A 135 14.50 -11.15 21.88
CA GLN A 135 15.23 -12.07 22.76
C GLN A 135 16.59 -12.41 22.15
N GLY A 136 17.55 -12.77 23.00
CA GLY A 136 18.90 -13.14 22.60
C GLY A 136 19.85 -11.97 22.38
N GLU A 137 21.11 -12.31 22.08
CA GLU A 137 22.17 -11.32 21.84
C GLU A 137 22.02 -10.66 20.46
N LEU A 138 22.13 -9.33 20.45
CA LEU A 138 22.11 -8.54 19.22
C LEU A 138 23.50 -8.55 18.57
N PRO A 139 23.60 -8.62 17.23
CA PRO A 139 24.89 -8.46 16.57
C PRO A 139 25.46 -7.06 16.87
N ALA A 140 26.79 -6.98 16.94
CA ALA A 140 27.48 -5.70 17.05
C ALA A 140 27.12 -4.77 15.86
N PRO A 141 26.98 -3.45 16.06
CA PRO A 141 26.55 -2.52 15.02
C PRO A 141 27.31 -2.59 13.68
N GLU A 142 28.60 -2.91 13.72
CA GLU A 142 29.48 -3.08 12.56
C GLU A 142 29.21 -4.37 11.76
N HIS A 143 28.64 -5.39 12.39
CA HIS A 143 28.29 -6.68 11.76
C HIS A 143 26.80 -6.80 11.44
N ALA A 144 25.97 -5.88 11.93
CA ALA A 144 24.51 -5.97 11.85
C ALA A 144 23.98 -6.09 10.40
N TRP A 145 24.59 -5.40 9.43
CA TRP A 145 24.19 -5.51 8.01
C TRP A 145 24.52 -6.87 7.40
N GLN A 146 25.72 -7.40 7.69
CA GLN A 146 26.12 -8.72 7.20
C GLN A 146 25.20 -9.80 7.77
N GLU A 147 24.95 -9.76 9.09
CA GLU A 147 24.05 -10.69 9.76
C GLU A 147 22.62 -10.59 9.22
N PHE A 148 22.12 -9.37 8.99
CA PHE A 148 20.80 -9.16 8.40
C PHE A 148 20.71 -9.75 6.98
N ASP A 149 21.68 -9.46 6.12
CA ASP A 149 21.66 -9.93 4.74
C ASP A 149 21.74 -11.46 4.66
N ASP A 150 22.61 -12.08 5.46
CA ASP A 150 22.77 -13.52 5.54
C ASP A 150 21.48 -14.19 6.04
N ALA A 151 20.93 -13.71 7.15
CA ALA A 151 19.69 -14.22 7.73
C ALA A 151 18.51 -14.09 6.76
N MET A 152 18.38 -12.94 6.09
CA MET A 152 17.33 -12.73 5.11
C MET A 152 17.46 -13.69 3.93
N ARG A 153 18.69 -13.98 3.45
CA ARG A 153 18.94 -14.92 2.34
C ARG A 153 18.66 -16.37 2.72
N THR A 154 18.99 -16.78 3.95
CA THR A 154 18.76 -18.14 4.44
C THR A 154 17.36 -18.34 5.05
N TRP A 155 16.51 -17.31 5.01
CA TRP A 155 15.18 -17.31 5.60
C TRP A 155 15.19 -17.65 7.10
N ASP A 156 16.14 -17.07 7.83
CA ASP A 156 16.31 -17.23 9.28
C ASP A 156 15.65 -16.05 10.03
N GLU A 157 14.40 -16.25 10.44
CA GLU A 157 13.60 -15.22 11.11
C GLU A 157 14.20 -14.72 12.43
N PRO A 158 14.62 -15.59 13.37
CA PRO A 158 15.20 -15.11 14.62
C PRO A 158 16.48 -14.28 14.42
N ARG A 159 17.36 -14.68 13.49
CA ARG A 159 18.57 -13.90 13.19
C ARG A 159 18.24 -12.56 12.54
N ALA A 160 17.31 -12.56 11.58
CA ALA A 160 16.88 -11.34 10.91
C ALA A 160 16.20 -10.35 11.87
N ASP A 161 15.35 -10.84 12.79
CA ASP A 161 14.69 -10.03 13.82
C ASP A 161 15.70 -9.34 14.76
N ARG A 162 16.74 -10.06 15.21
CA ARG A 162 17.80 -9.46 16.04
C ARG A 162 18.65 -8.46 15.25
N ALA A 163 18.97 -8.78 14.00
CA ALA A 163 19.80 -7.92 13.16
C ALA A 163 19.07 -6.61 12.80
N ILE A 164 17.77 -6.65 12.49
CA ILE A 164 17.02 -5.41 12.21
C ILE A 164 16.91 -4.52 13.45
N VAL A 165 16.81 -5.10 14.65
CA VAL A 165 16.85 -4.33 15.91
C VAL A 165 18.20 -3.61 16.06
N ALA A 166 19.31 -4.32 15.86
CA ALA A 166 20.64 -3.71 15.91
C ALA A 166 20.79 -2.58 14.88
N LEU A 167 20.28 -2.77 13.66
CA LEU A 167 20.29 -1.75 12.60
C LEU A 167 19.46 -0.52 12.96
N VAL A 168 18.21 -0.69 13.42
CA VAL A 168 17.34 0.43 13.80
C VAL A 168 17.93 1.26 14.95
N ARG A 169 18.60 0.61 15.90
CA ARG A 169 19.22 1.28 17.06
C ARG A 169 20.53 2.01 16.73
N SER A 170 21.22 1.63 15.65
CA SER A 170 22.58 2.11 15.35
C SER A 170 22.72 2.90 14.05
N ARG A 171 21.74 2.83 13.15
CA ARG A 171 21.80 3.41 11.79
C ARG A 171 20.69 4.43 11.54
N GLY A 172 20.89 5.26 10.53
CA GLY A 172 19.91 6.26 10.10
C GLY A 172 18.74 5.64 9.32
N ALA A 173 17.57 6.27 9.39
CA ALA A 173 16.35 5.76 8.74
C ALA A 173 16.54 5.43 7.25
N HIS A 174 17.14 6.35 6.49
CA HIS A 174 17.38 6.15 5.05
C HIS A 174 18.29 4.96 4.77
N GLU A 175 19.34 4.75 5.58
CA GLU A 175 20.25 3.61 5.43
C GLU A 175 19.53 2.28 5.68
N VAL A 176 18.74 2.19 6.75
CA VAL A 176 17.98 0.98 7.07
C VAL A 176 16.97 0.67 5.97
N MET A 177 16.26 1.69 5.49
CA MET A 177 15.27 1.50 4.43
C MET A 177 15.90 1.13 3.08
N GLU A 178 17.08 1.67 2.76
CA GLU A 178 17.84 1.29 1.55
C GLU A 178 18.07 -0.22 1.49
N GLY A 179 18.46 -0.82 2.62
CA GLY A 179 18.65 -2.27 2.73
C GLY A 179 17.34 -3.07 2.62
N LEU A 180 16.20 -2.50 3.04
CA LEU A 180 14.90 -3.17 2.99
C LEU A 180 14.25 -3.14 1.60
N TRP A 181 14.54 -2.15 0.74
CA TRP A 181 13.94 -2.06 -0.59
C TRP A 181 14.13 -3.31 -1.43
N LYS A 182 15.35 -3.87 -1.45
CA LYS A 182 15.65 -5.10 -2.19
C LYS A 182 14.85 -6.30 -1.67
N TYR A 183 14.57 -6.36 -0.36
CA TYR A 183 13.81 -7.46 0.24
C TYR A 183 12.29 -7.28 0.10
N GLY A 184 11.80 -6.04 0.09
CA GLY A 184 10.40 -5.75 -0.28
C GLY A 184 10.08 -6.15 -1.71
N ALA A 185 11.03 -5.94 -2.63
CA ALA A 185 10.91 -6.30 -4.03
C ALA A 185 11.32 -7.75 -4.35
N ARG A 186 11.70 -8.54 -3.35
CA ARG A 186 12.30 -9.87 -3.55
C ARG A 186 11.30 -10.92 -4.03
N ASP A 187 10.06 -10.82 -3.57
CA ASP A 187 9.16 -11.96 -3.60
C ASP A 187 7.73 -11.54 -3.98
N TYR A 188 7.37 -11.89 -5.21
CA TYR A 188 6.08 -11.64 -5.84
C TYR A 188 4.95 -12.52 -5.28
N ARG A 189 5.28 -13.74 -4.80
CA ARG A 189 4.35 -14.88 -4.58
C ARG A 189 3.00 -14.53 -3.99
N ASN A 190 2.95 -13.59 -3.07
CA ASN A 190 1.70 -13.13 -2.47
C ASN A 190 1.31 -11.75 -3.01
N ILE A 191 1.14 -11.70 -4.33
CA ILE A 191 0.61 -10.56 -5.09
C ILE A 191 1.23 -9.22 -4.70
N GLY A 192 2.54 -9.21 -4.44
CA GLY A 192 3.33 -8.00 -4.15
C GLY A 192 3.08 -7.31 -2.80
N HIS A 193 2.33 -7.92 -1.87
CA HIS A 193 2.09 -7.36 -0.53
C HIS A 193 3.36 -6.92 0.22
N LYS A 194 4.48 -7.63 0.01
CA LYS A 194 5.77 -7.33 0.66
C LYS A 194 6.30 -5.94 0.28
N ALA A 195 6.22 -5.53 -0.99
CA ALA A 195 6.64 -4.19 -1.41
C ALA A 195 5.70 -3.11 -0.83
N ILE A 196 4.39 -3.37 -0.83
CA ILE A 196 3.39 -2.48 -0.23
C ILE A 196 3.69 -2.27 1.25
N PHE A 197 3.99 -3.35 1.98
CA PHE A 197 4.24 -3.28 3.42
C PHE A 197 5.49 -2.45 3.73
N VAL A 198 6.61 -2.67 3.05
CA VAL A 198 7.84 -1.90 3.30
C VAL A 198 7.63 -0.41 2.98
N ALA A 199 7.00 -0.09 1.84
CA ALA A 199 6.70 1.29 1.44
C ALA A 199 5.79 1.99 2.46
N ASN A 200 4.67 1.36 2.81
CA ASN A 200 3.67 1.98 3.68
C ASN A 200 4.10 2.00 5.16
N ALA A 201 4.98 1.09 5.59
CA ALA A 201 5.61 1.17 6.90
C ALA A 201 6.49 2.42 7.02
N LEU A 202 7.34 2.71 6.02
CA LEU A 202 8.14 3.95 6.04
C LEU A 202 7.25 5.19 5.99
N ARG A 203 6.28 5.23 5.09
CA ARG A 203 5.36 6.38 4.97
C ARG A 203 4.58 6.62 6.27
N THR A 204 4.17 5.56 6.95
CA THR A 204 3.53 5.70 8.27
C THR A 204 4.53 6.20 9.32
N LEU A 205 5.76 5.69 9.34
CA LEU A 205 6.82 6.16 10.24
C LEU A 205 7.22 7.63 10.00
N GLN A 206 7.14 8.12 8.77
CA GLN A 206 7.33 9.55 8.46
C GLN A 206 6.24 10.42 9.10
N VAL A 207 5.04 9.87 9.27
CA VAL A 207 3.94 10.53 9.96
C VAL A 207 4.11 10.41 11.47
N ILE A 208 4.27 9.21 12.03
CA ILE A 208 4.20 9.00 13.49
C ILE A 208 5.54 9.18 14.21
N GLY A 209 6.65 9.14 13.47
CA GLY A 209 8.01 9.34 13.94
C GLY A 209 8.84 8.06 13.97
N TRP A 210 10.13 8.17 13.58
CA TRP A 210 11.09 7.06 13.53
C TRP A 210 11.38 6.42 14.90
N ARG A 211 11.07 7.09 16.02
CA ARG A 211 11.17 6.50 17.36
C ARG A 211 10.33 5.22 17.54
N HIS A 212 9.35 4.99 16.66
CA HIS A 212 8.52 3.79 16.66
C HIS A 212 9.03 2.70 15.69
N ALA A 213 10.17 2.90 15.02
CA ALA A 213 10.63 2.04 13.94
C ALA A 213 10.97 0.62 14.38
N GLU A 214 11.49 0.40 15.58
CA GLU A 214 11.93 -0.93 16.01
C GLU A 214 10.82 -2.00 15.94
N PRO A 215 9.69 -1.89 16.66
CA PRO A 215 8.61 -2.87 16.53
C PRO A 215 8.04 -2.96 15.11
N VAL A 216 8.01 -1.85 14.39
CA VAL A 216 7.47 -1.78 13.02
C VAL A 216 8.34 -2.57 12.05
N LEU A 217 9.66 -2.35 12.06
CA LEU A 217 10.57 -3.03 11.15
C LEU A 217 10.77 -4.50 11.50
N ARG A 218 10.63 -4.88 12.78
CA ARG A 218 10.52 -6.29 13.18
C ARG A 218 9.32 -6.98 12.53
N SER A 219 8.13 -6.37 12.61
CA SER A 219 6.93 -6.87 11.92
C SER A 219 7.10 -6.95 10.40
N VAL A 220 7.71 -5.92 9.79
CA VAL A 220 8.07 -5.94 8.36
C VAL A 220 8.97 -7.11 8.03
N VAL A 221 10.07 -7.32 8.75
CA VAL A 221 11.04 -8.39 8.49
C VAL A 221 10.40 -9.76 8.60
N LEU A 222 9.57 -10.00 9.62
CA LEU A 222 8.79 -11.24 9.72
C LEU A 222 7.89 -11.44 8.49
N GLY A 223 7.16 -10.41 8.05
CA GLY A 223 6.34 -10.48 6.85
C GLY A 223 7.14 -10.75 5.57
N LEU A 224 8.35 -10.21 5.45
CA LEU A 224 9.25 -10.43 4.31
C LEU A 224 9.81 -11.87 4.23
N LEU A 225 9.85 -12.57 5.36
CA LEU A 225 10.35 -13.93 5.52
C LEU A 225 9.29 -15.02 5.38
N ASP A 226 8.02 -14.66 5.20
CA ASP A 226 6.98 -15.64 4.91
C ASP A 226 7.17 -16.33 3.53
N PHE A 227 6.52 -17.48 3.38
CA PHE A 227 6.47 -18.37 2.23
C PHE A 227 7.68 -19.25 1.96
N LYS A 228 8.89 -18.94 2.45
CA LYS A 228 10.11 -19.78 2.34
C LYS A 228 10.08 -20.81 1.18
N ASP A 229 9.76 -22.08 1.46
CA ASP A 229 9.76 -23.21 0.52
C ASP A 229 8.41 -23.49 -0.20
N ARG A 230 7.40 -22.66 0.06
CA ARG A 230 6.04 -22.79 -0.47
C ARG A 230 5.93 -22.22 -1.88
N GLU A 231 5.13 -22.91 -2.69
CA GLU A 231 4.64 -22.42 -3.96
C GLU A 231 3.33 -21.66 -3.74
N VAL A 232 3.21 -20.46 -4.31
CA VAL A 232 2.02 -19.62 -4.22
C VAL A 232 1.82 -18.95 -5.57
N ASN A 233 0.58 -18.93 -6.06
CA ASN A 233 0.21 -18.34 -7.35
C ASN A 233 1.05 -18.86 -8.54
N GLY A 234 1.44 -20.14 -8.49
CA GLY A 234 2.26 -20.80 -9.53
C GLY A 234 3.76 -20.48 -9.46
N TYR A 235 4.22 -19.80 -8.42
CA TYR A 235 5.63 -19.43 -8.25
C TYR A 235 6.22 -19.99 -6.96
N ARG A 236 7.43 -20.52 -7.06
CA ARG A 236 8.38 -20.75 -5.96
C ARG A 236 9.32 -19.55 -5.84
N PHE A 237 10.29 -19.53 -4.94
CA PHE A 237 11.23 -18.41 -4.90
C PHE A 237 12.16 -18.40 -6.13
N GLU A 238 12.55 -19.58 -6.59
CA GLU A 238 13.61 -19.80 -7.59
C GLU A 238 13.15 -19.46 -9.02
N ASN A 239 11.85 -19.58 -9.30
CA ASN A 239 11.28 -19.40 -10.64
C ASN A 239 10.62 -18.02 -10.84
N GLN A 240 10.85 -17.07 -9.93
CA GLN A 240 10.43 -15.68 -10.09
C GLN A 240 11.49 -14.83 -10.78
N THR A 241 11.15 -13.57 -11.02
CA THR A 241 12.03 -12.61 -11.71
C THR A 241 13.17 -12.08 -10.85
N TYR A 242 13.17 -12.27 -9.52
CA TYR A 242 14.19 -11.72 -8.62
C TYR A 242 15.60 -12.21 -8.92
N LEU A 243 15.84 -13.53 -8.91
CA LEU A 243 17.18 -14.08 -9.12
C LEU A 243 17.72 -13.76 -10.52
N PRO A 244 16.97 -13.94 -11.63
CA PRO A 244 17.42 -13.50 -12.95
C PRO A 244 17.72 -12.01 -13.02
N ASN A 245 16.91 -11.17 -12.37
CA ASN A 245 17.14 -9.72 -12.37
C ASN A 245 18.41 -9.34 -11.57
N ARG A 246 18.76 -10.06 -10.51
CA ARG A 246 20.05 -9.88 -9.81
C ARG A 246 21.23 -10.11 -10.76
N THR A 247 21.18 -11.15 -11.58
CA THR A 247 22.20 -11.41 -12.61
C THR A 247 22.23 -10.28 -13.65
N ARG A 248 21.07 -9.88 -14.20
CA ARG A 248 20.99 -8.79 -15.18
C ARG A 248 21.54 -7.46 -14.65
N ILE A 249 21.30 -7.13 -13.39
CA ILE A 249 21.85 -5.91 -12.76
C ILE A 249 23.38 -5.95 -12.73
N ALA A 250 23.97 -7.09 -12.36
CA ALA A 250 25.41 -7.26 -12.32
C ALA A 250 26.03 -7.12 -13.73
N GLU A 251 25.37 -7.65 -14.76
CA GLU A 251 25.86 -7.67 -16.14
C GLU A 251 25.65 -6.33 -16.88
N HIS A 252 24.46 -5.74 -16.74
CA HIS A 252 24.04 -4.56 -17.51
C HIS A 252 24.19 -3.25 -16.74
N GLY A 253 24.08 -3.27 -15.41
CA GLY A 253 24.13 -2.08 -14.56
C GLY A 253 25.38 -1.21 -14.80
N PRO A 254 26.60 -1.78 -14.82
CA PRO A 254 27.83 -1.01 -15.10
C PRO A 254 27.89 -0.37 -16.49
N ARG A 255 27.04 -0.81 -17.43
CA ARG A 255 26.99 -0.31 -18.82
C ARG A 255 25.91 0.76 -19.01
N LEU A 256 25.09 1.04 -17.98
CA LEU A 256 24.06 2.07 -18.09
C LEU A 256 24.69 3.47 -18.10
N PRO A 257 24.23 4.38 -18.96
CA PRO A 257 24.62 5.78 -18.92
C PRO A 257 24.31 6.41 -17.55
N GLY A 258 25.17 7.29 -17.04
CA GLY A 258 24.98 7.91 -15.71
C GLY A 258 23.66 8.66 -15.52
N ASN A 259 22.98 9.02 -16.62
CA ASN A 259 21.69 9.70 -16.65
C ASN A 259 20.52 8.78 -17.05
N TRP A 260 20.65 7.46 -16.93
CA TRP A 260 19.57 6.51 -17.28
C TRP A 260 18.29 6.73 -16.46
N THR A 261 18.40 7.31 -15.25
CA THR A 261 17.26 7.66 -14.38
C THR A 261 16.60 9.00 -14.73
N ARG A 262 17.03 9.68 -15.81
CA ARG A 262 16.49 11.00 -16.16
C ARG A 262 14.97 10.97 -16.37
N SER A 263 14.35 12.12 -16.10
CA SER A 263 12.95 12.37 -16.43
C SER A 263 12.74 12.47 -17.94
N GLY A 264 11.52 12.19 -18.38
CA GLY A 264 11.08 12.34 -19.77
C GLY A 264 10.51 11.03 -20.32
N GLY A 265 9.26 11.09 -20.76
CA GLY A 265 8.60 9.99 -21.46
C GLY A 265 9.17 9.74 -22.84
N HIS A 266 8.89 8.55 -23.38
CA HIS A 266 9.25 8.20 -24.76
C HIS A 266 8.20 7.24 -25.32
N ARG A 267 7.12 7.80 -25.87
CA ARG A 267 5.93 7.06 -26.32
C ARG A 267 6.23 5.78 -27.11
N PRO A 268 7.11 5.77 -28.14
CA PRO A 268 7.38 4.53 -28.88
C PRO A 268 8.01 3.43 -28.02
N ALA A 269 8.88 3.79 -27.08
CA ALA A 269 9.55 2.82 -26.21
C ALA A 269 8.59 2.28 -25.15
N THR A 270 7.75 3.16 -24.60
CA THR A 270 6.69 2.76 -23.66
C THR A 270 5.75 1.75 -24.30
N LEU A 271 5.26 2.03 -25.52
CA LEU A 271 4.36 1.13 -26.23
C LEU A 271 5.07 -0.18 -26.62
N GLU A 272 6.30 -0.12 -27.09
CA GLU A 272 7.09 -1.32 -27.42
C GLU A 272 7.20 -2.29 -26.22
N VAL A 273 7.58 -1.77 -25.05
CA VAL A 273 7.70 -2.60 -23.84
C VAL A 273 6.33 -3.11 -23.37
N LEU A 274 5.29 -2.29 -23.45
CA LEU A 274 3.92 -2.68 -23.11
C LEU A 274 3.43 -3.84 -24.01
N GLU A 275 3.66 -3.78 -25.32
CA GLU A 275 3.28 -4.86 -26.24
C GLU A 275 4.00 -6.16 -25.90
N ILE A 276 5.29 -6.12 -25.54
CA ILE A 276 6.02 -7.34 -25.12
C ILE A 276 5.44 -7.88 -23.80
N LEU A 277 5.09 -7.03 -22.85
CA LEU A 277 4.45 -7.48 -21.60
C LEU A 277 3.11 -8.19 -21.86
N ARG A 278 2.34 -7.74 -22.86
CA ARG A 278 1.07 -8.39 -23.25
C ARG A 278 1.24 -9.81 -23.77
N THR A 279 2.39 -10.15 -24.37
CA THR A 279 2.65 -11.52 -24.85
C THR A 279 2.99 -12.49 -23.71
N GLY A 280 3.32 -11.97 -22.52
CA GLY A 280 3.80 -12.77 -21.40
C GLY A 280 5.30 -13.10 -21.48
N GLU A 281 6.04 -12.56 -22.45
CA GLU A 281 7.49 -12.78 -22.59
C GLU A 281 8.30 -11.89 -21.61
N ILE A 282 8.22 -12.21 -20.31
CA ILE A 282 8.77 -11.38 -19.22
C ILE A 282 10.27 -11.07 -19.40
N SER A 283 11.09 -12.08 -19.70
CA SER A 283 12.54 -11.90 -19.90
C SER A 283 12.83 -10.95 -21.05
N ARG A 284 12.09 -11.08 -22.15
CA ARG A 284 12.25 -10.22 -23.34
C ARG A 284 11.87 -8.77 -23.03
N ALA A 285 10.79 -8.53 -22.28
CA ALA A 285 10.41 -7.17 -21.88
C ALA A 285 11.51 -6.49 -21.04
N ILE A 286 12.11 -7.24 -20.12
CA ILE A 286 13.20 -6.77 -19.26
C ILE A 286 14.48 -6.53 -20.07
N GLU A 287 14.90 -7.47 -20.90
CA GLU A 287 16.08 -7.35 -21.77
C GLU A 287 15.94 -6.17 -22.72
N ARG A 288 14.77 -6.03 -23.35
CA ARG A 288 14.49 -4.91 -24.23
C ARG A 288 14.53 -3.57 -23.50
N SER A 289 14.01 -3.51 -22.28
CA SER A 289 14.09 -2.31 -21.44
C SER A 289 15.54 -1.95 -21.10
N LEU A 290 16.39 -2.94 -20.81
CA LEU A 290 17.82 -2.71 -20.57
C LEU A 290 18.54 -2.19 -21.82
N GLU A 291 18.26 -2.75 -22.99
CA GLU A 291 18.81 -2.25 -24.27
C GLU A 291 18.41 -0.78 -24.52
N LEU A 292 17.15 -0.44 -24.30
CA LEU A 292 16.63 0.91 -24.46
C LEU A 292 17.33 1.90 -23.52
N LEU A 293 17.54 1.51 -22.25
CA LEU A 293 18.29 2.33 -21.29
C LEU A 293 19.77 2.45 -21.67
N GLN A 294 20.40 1.37 -22.12
CA GLN A 294 21.80 1.34 -22.56
C GLN A 294 22.04 2.21 -23.80
N SER A 295 21.06 2.32 -24.69
CA SER A 295 21.14 3.20 -25.87
C SER A 295 21.36 4.68 -25.51
N GLY A 296 20.99 5.07 -24.29
CA GLY A 296 21.07 6.46 -23.83
C GLY A 296 19.97 7.37 -24.39
N THR A 297 19.08 6.88 -25.26
CA THR A 297 17.96 7.66 -25.84
C THR A 297 16.69 7.60 -24.98
N VAL A 298 16.53 6.52 -24.21
CA VAL A 298 15.36 6.31 -23.32
C VAL A 298 15.81 6.38 -21.86
N GLY A 299 15.02 7.08 -21.03
CA GLY A 299 15.20 7.11 -19.58
C GLY A 299 14.23 6.19 -18.85
N ALA A 300 14.46 5.97 -17.56
CA ALA A 300 13.65 5.09 -16.72
C ALA A 300 12.15 5.45 -16.68
N VAL A 301 11.79 6.72 -16.85
CA VAL A 301 10.38 7.16 -16.86
C VAL A 301 9.57 6.46 -17.95
N ALA A 302 10.10 6.32 -19.17
CA ALA A 302 9.38 5.66 -20.26
C ALA A 302 9.13 4.16 -19.99
N ILE A 303 10.06 3.52 -19.28
CA ILE A 303 9.94 2.10 -18.88
C ILE A 303 8.94 1.96 -17.73
N TRP A 304 8.96 2.88 -16.76
CA TRP A 304 7.94 2.94 -15.72
C TRP A 304 6.55 3.23 -16.28
N ASP A 305 6.43 4.10 -17.29
CA ASP A 305 5.15 4.32 -17.99
C ASP A 305 4.60 3.00 -18.54
N ALA A 306 5.45 2.16 -19.15
CA ALA A 306 5.03 0.86 -19.66
C ALA A 306 4.54 -0.06 -18.53
N ALA A 307 5.24 -0.06 -17.39
CA ALA A 307 4.84 -0.82 -16.22
C ALA A 307 3.49 -0.35 -15.65
N HIS A 308 3.27 0.98 -15.50
CA HIS A 308 2.01 1.53 -15.00
C HIS A 308 0.85 1.26 -15.96
N LEU A 309 1.08 1.37 -17.27
CA LEU A 309 0.08 1.00 -18.27
C LEU A 309 -0.24 -0.50 -18.20
N ALA A 310 0.75 -1.38 -18.03
CA ALA A 310 0.52 -2.81 -17.87
C ALA A 310 -0.27 -3.13 -16.58
N ALA A 311 0.06 -2.48 -15.46
CA ALA A 311 -0.69 -2.62 -14.21
C ALA A 311 -2.16 -2.20 -14.39
N GLY A 312 -2.38 -1.03 -15.00
CA GLY A 312 -3.71 -0.52 -15.25
C GLY A 312 -4.50 -1.38 -16.23
N GLU A 313 -3.86 -1.91 -17.27
CA GLU A 313 -4.50 -2.83 -18.21
C GLU A 313 -4.92 -4.14 -17.52
N LEU A 314 -4.06 -4.73 -16.68
CA LEU A 314 -4.43 -5.92 -15.92
C LEU A 314 -5.60 -5.65 -14.95
N MET A 315 -5.64 -4.47 -14.32
CA MET A 315 -6.77 -4.03 -13.52
C MET A 315 -8.07 -3.93 -14.34
N MET A 316 -8.01 -3.44 -15.58
CA MET A 316 -9.17 -3.36 -16.47
C MET A 316 -9.62 -4.74 -16.98
N ARG A 317 -8.67 -5.64 -17.24
CA ARG A 317 -8.91 -6.98 -17.80
C ARG A 317 -9.43 -7.97 -16.75
N GLN A 318 -9.08 -7.79 -15.49
CA GLN A 318 -9.62 -8.60 -14.39
C GLN A 318 -9.76 -7.74 -13.12
N PRO A 319 -10.84 -6.93 -13.03
CA PRO A 319 -11.11 -6.11 -11.86
C PRO A 319 -11.32 -6.95 -10.60
N GLY A 320 -10.94 -6.39 -9.46
CA GLY A 320 -11.02 -7.06 -8.15
C GLY A 320 -9.63 -7.22 -7.53
N ILE A 321 -9.51 -8.12 -6.55
CA ILE A 321 -8.33 -8.23 -5.69
C ILE A 321 -7.03 -8.29 -6.50
N TYR A 322 -6.93 -9.18 -7.50
CA TYR A 322 -5.70 -9.30 -8.30
C TYR A 322 -5.38 -8.04 -9.10
N GLY A 323 -6.36 -7.47 -9.80
CA GLY A 323 -6.20 -6.20 -10.53
C GLY A 323 -5.78 -5.04 -9.64
N ILE A 324 -6.30 -4.95 -8.41
CA ILE A 324 -5.91 -3.88 -7.47
C ILE A 324 -4.46 -4.06 -7.04
N HIS A 325 -4.03 -5.30 -6.85
CA HIS A 325 -2.68 -5.62 -6.44
C HIS A 325 -1.65 -5.43 -7.55
N THR A 326 -2.04 -5.41 -8.84
CA THR A 326 -1.12 -4.96 -9.90
C THR A 326 -0.74 -3.49 -9.70
N VAL A 327 -1.73 -2.62 -9.48
CA VAL A 327 -1.54 -1.18 -9.29
C VAL A 327 -0.84 -0.88 -7.97
N THR A 328 -1.37 -1.41 -6.85
CA THR A 328 -0.82 -1.10 -5.52
C THR A 328 0.58 -1.67 -5.30
N SER A 329 0.91 -2.84 -5.86
CA SER A 329 2.25 -3.39 -5.77
C SER A 329 3.25 -2.61 -6.61
N LEU A 330 2.86 -2.23 -7.84
CA LEU A 330 3.72 -1.41 -8.68
C LEU A 330 3.98 -0.03 -8.06
N ASN A 331 2.95 0.58 -7.47
CA ASN A 331 3.08 1.83 -6.72
C ASN A 331 4.08 1.68 -5.56
N GLY A 332 4.02 0.59 -4.79
CA GLY A 332 5.00 0.30 -3.73
C GLY A 332 6.43 0.19 -4.25
N LEU A 333 6.64 -0.51 -5.37
CA LEU A 333 7.96 -0.61 -6.01
C LEU A 333 8.45 0.73 -6.56
N ARG A 334 7.55 1.53 -7.16
CA ARG A 334 7.88 2.85 -7.70
C ARG A 334 8.22 3.84 -6.59
N TYR A 335 7.51 3.82 -5.47
CA TYR A 335 7.87 4.61 -4.29
C TYR A 335 9.25 4.24 -3.77
N ALA A 336 9.54 2.94 -3.61
CA ALA A 336 10.86 2.48 -3.21
C ALA A 336 11.94 2.95 -4.21
N TYR A 337 11.65 2.98 -5.52
CA TYR A 337 12.58 3.45 -6.55
C TYR A 337 12.93 4.94 -6.37
N GLU A 338 11.94 5.77 -6.05
CA GLU A 338 12.13 7.20 -5.82
C GLU A 338 12.91 7.47 -4.53
N MET A 339 12.68 6.64 -3.51
CA MET A 339 13.36 6.74 -2.22
C MET A 339 14.77 6.13 -2.21
N ALA A 340 15.04 5.16 -3.09
CA ALA A 340 16.33 4.48 -3.15
C ALA A 340 17.45 5.45 -3.57
N ALA A 341 18.57 5.41 -2.87
CA ALA A 341 19.79 6.13 -3.20
C ALA A 341 20.75 5.27 -4.05
N ASP A 342 20.76 3.95 -3.86
CA ASP A 342 21.61 3.05 -4.62
C ASP A 342 21.04 2.84 -6.04
N HIS A 343 21.87 3.10 -7.05
CA HIS A 343 21.52 2.90 -8.45
C HIS A 343 21.21 1.43 -8.77
N GLN A 344 21.85 0.47 -8.10
CA GLN A 344 21.54 -0.96 -8.27
C GLN A 344 20.16 -1.30 -7.70
N ASN A 345 19.77 -0.72 -6.56
CA ASN A 345 18.43 -0.89 -6.02
C ASN A 345 17.38 -0.23 -6.91
N ARG A 346 17.65 0.99 -7.43
CA ARG A 346 16.78 1.61 -8.44
C ARG A 346 16.59 0.71 -9.66
N LEU A 347 17.67 0.14 -10.19
CA LEU A 347 17.56 -0.77 -11.33
C LEU A 347 16.77 -2.03 -10.96
N LEU A 348 17.04 -2.64 -9.80
CA LEU A 348 16.28 -3.79 -9.29
C LEU A 348 14.78 -3.52 -9.23
N LEU A 349 14.38 -2.39 -8.65
CA LEU A 349 12.98 -2.03 -8.46
C LEU A 349 12.27 -1.81 -9.80
N LEU A 350 12.93 -1.18 -10.78
CA LEU A 350 12.42 -1.05 -12.14
C LEU A 350 12.23 -2.41 -12.81
N LEU A 351 13.24 -3.29 -12.75
CA LEU A 351 13.16 -4.61 -13.36
C LEU A 351 12.12 -5.52 -12.67
N GLN A 352 11.96 -5.41 -11.35
CA GLN A 352 10.89 -6.08 -10.60
C GLN A 352 9.52 -5.53 -10.98
N GLY A 353 9.37 -4.22 -11.23
CA GLY A 353 8.12 -3.64 -11.70
C GLY A 353 7.62 -4.29 -12.99
N LEU A 354 8.49 -4.39 -14.00
CA LEU A 354 8.19 -5.10 -15.25
C LEU A 354 7.96 -6.60 -15.00
N GLY A 355 8.84 -7.22 -14.22
CA GLY A 355 8.80 -8.64 -13.90
C GLY A 355 7.47 -9.05 -13.27
N TRP A 356 7.01 -8.29 -12.29
CA TRP A 356 5.77 -8.55 -11.57
C TRP A 356 4.55 -8.33 -12.45
N MET A 357 4.54 -7.34 -13.36
CA MET A 357 3.42 -7.18 -14.29
C MET A 357 3.31 -8.38 -15.24
N GLY A 358 4.44 -8.91 -15.70
CA GLY A 358 4.47 -10.17 -16.44
C GLY A 358 3.94 -11.35 -15.61
N GLN A 359 4.41 -11.50 -14.36
CA GLN A 359 4.00 -12.59 -13.48
C GLN A 359 2.51 -12.50 -13.07
N PHE A 360 1.99 -11.29 -12.86
CA PHE A 360 0.56 -11.03 -12.68
C PHE A 360 -0.20 -11.45 -13.93
N GLY A 361 0.21 -11.01 -15.12
CA GLY A 361 -0.45 -11.41 -16.38
C GLY A 361 -0.53 -12.92 -16.57
N THR A 362 0.57 -13.64 -16.31
CA THR A 362 0.59 -15.11 -16.36
C THR A 362 -0.35 -15.73 -15.32
N PHE A 363 -0.23 -15.34 -14.05
CA PHE A 363 -1.05 -15.87 -12.97
C PHE A 363 -2.55 -15.60 -13.21
N MET A 364 -2.91 -14.34 -13.48
CA MET A 364 -4.28 -13.89 -13.72
C MET A 364 -4.92 -14.61 -14.90
N GLY A 365 -4.16 -14.80 -15.99
CA GLY A 365 -4.62 -15.54 -17.17
C GLY A 365 -4.91 -17.03 -16.92
N GLN A 366 -4.32 -17.62 -15.87
CA GLN A 366 -4.55 -19.02 -15.47
C GLN A 366 -5.69 -19.17 -14.45
N THR A 367 -6.17 -18.07 -13.86
CA THR A 367 -7.34 -18.13 -12.97
C THR A 367 -8.61 -18.47 -13.74
N GLN A 368 -9.64 -18.96 -13.05
CA GLN A 368 -10.93 -19.29 -13.68
C GLN A 368 -11.57 -18.09 -14.40
N ALA A 369 -11.41 -16.88 -13.87
CA ALA A 369 -11.94 -15.67 -14.50
C ALA A 369 -11.13 -15.25 -15.75
N GLY A 370 -9.87 -15.68 -15.85
CA GLY A 370 -8.96 -15.31 -16.93
C GLY A 370 -8.73 -13.80 -17.05
N LEU A 371 -8.28 -13.38 -18.22
CA LEU A 371 -8.09 -11.97 -18.58
C LEU A 371 -9.07 -11.56 -19.68
N GLY A 372 -9.84 -10.50 -19.42
CA GLY A 372 -10.70 -9.86 -20.41
C GLY A 372 -9.96 -9.25 -21.60
N PRO A 373 -10.68 -8.81 -22.65
CA PRO A 373 -10.09 -8.31 -23.89
C PRO A 373 -9.65 -6.83 -23.83
N GLN A 374 -9.89 -6.14 -22.71
CA GLN A 374 -9.62 -4.71 -22.58
C GLN A 374 -8.14 -4.40 -22.81
N GLN A 375 -7.86 -3.34 -23.56
CA GLN A 375 -6.53 -2.78 -23.70
C GLN A 375 -6.56 -1.33 -23.27
N ILE A 376 -5.63 -0.94 -22.41
CA ILE A 376 -5.58 0.42 -21.86
C ILE A 376 -5.34 1.48 -22.94
N THR A 377 -4.69 1.08 -24.05
CA THR A 377 -4.42 1.94 -25.21
C THR A 377 -5.57 2.03 -26.20
N SER A 378 -6.63 1.23 -26.01
CA SER A 378 -7.74 1.05 -26.96
C SER A 378 -9.09 1.37 -26.32
N VAL A 379 -9.11 2.14 -25.24
CA VAL A 379 -10.33 2.66 -24.63
C VAL A 379 -11.05 3.57 -25.65
N PRO A 380 -12.34 3.34 -25.95
CA PRO A 380 -13.07 4.13 -26.93
C PRO A 380 -13.05 5.63 -26.61
N ASN A 381 -12.81 6.44 -27.62
CA ASN A 381 -13.05 7.88 -27.50
C ASN A 381 -14.55 8.13 -27.61
N VAL A 382 -15.11 8.75 -26.58
CA VAL A 382 -16.51 9.16 -26.54
C VAL A 382 -16.62 10.67 -26.53
N GLU A 383 -17.63 11.19 -27.20
CA GLU A 383 -17.95 12.61 -27.14
C GLU A 383 -18.73 12.90 -25.86
N ILE A 384 -18.32 13.96 -25.15
CA ILE A 384 -19.03 14.44 -23.97
C ILE A 384 -19.57 15.83 -24.30
N SER A 385 -20.87 15.90 -24.63
CA SER A 385 -21.55 17.14 -25.04
C SER A 385 -22.09 17.97 -23.86
N VAL A 386 -21.70 17.64 -22.64
CA VAL A 386 -22.04 18.38 -21.42
C VAL A 386 -20.82 19.14 -20.87
N ASP A 387 -21.07 20.14 -20.02
CA ASP A 387 -20.01 20.91 -19.37
C ASP A 387 -19.11 20.03 -18.48
N THR A 388 -17.98 20.60 -18.02
CA THR A 388 -16.97 19.86 -17.24
C THR A 388 -17.52 19.31 -15.93
N THR A 389 -18.41 20.03 -15.24
CA THR A 389 -18.98 19.59 -13.96
C THR A 389 -19.97 18.44 -14.17
N ALA A 390 -20.88 18.59 -15.15
CA ALA A 390 -21.83 17.56 -15.50
C ALA A 390 -21.13 16.27 -15.99
N ALA A 391 -20.06 16.41 -16.76
CA ALA A 391 -19.26 15.27 -17.22
C ALA A 391 -18.57 14.52 -16.09
N LEU A 392 -18.06 15.25 -15.08
CA LEU A 392 -17.47 14.64 -13.90
C LEU A 392 -18.51 13.77 -13.17
N ASN A 393 -19.70 14.32 -12.92
CA ASN A 393 -20.78 13.60 -12.24
C ASN A 393 -21.21 12.35 -13.03
N LEU A 394 -21.31 12.46 -14.35
CA LEU A 394 -21.66 11.36 -15.25
C LEU A 394 -20.71 10.16 -15.10
N VAL A 395 -19.39 10.39 -14.97
CA VAL A 395 -18.43 9.29 -14.74
C VAL A 395 -18.75 8.54 -13.45
N PHE A 396 -18.98 9.25 -12.34
CA PHE A 396 -19.23 8.64 -11.04
C PHE A 396 -20.65 8.06 -10.88
N GLU A 397 -21.59 8.47 -11.73
CA GLU A 397 -22.90 7.81 -11.87
C GLU A 397 -22.76 6.50 -12.66
N THR A 398 -21.96 6.50 -13.73
CA THR A 398 -21.81 5.37 -14.66
C THR A 398 -20.97 4.23 -14.06
N LEU A 399 -19.91 4.52 -13.30
CA LEU A 399 -18.90 3.51 -12.94
C LEU A 399 -19.44 2.34 -12.11
N ALA A 400 -20.52 2.54 -11.36
CA ALA A 400 -21.14 1.46 -10.57
C ALA A 400 -21.96 0.49 -11.43
N VAL A 401 -22.31 0.88 -12.65
CA VAL A 401 -23.18 0.12 -13.58
C VAL A 401 -22.38 -0.44 -14.75
N ASP A 402 -21.55 0.39 -15.38
CA ASP A 402 -20.76 0.05 -16.57
C ASP A 402 -19.35 0.67 -16.46
N PRO A 403 -18.39 -0.04 -15.81
CA PRO A 403 -17.03 0.45 -15.68
C PRO A 403 -16.33 0.74 -17.02
N PRO A 404 -16.45 -0.10 -18.08
CA PRO A 404 -15.92 0.24 -19.40
C PRO A 404 -16.45 1.56 -19.98
N ALA A 405 -17.75 1.83 -19.88
CA ALA A 405 -18.32 3.10 -20.32
C ALA A 405 -17.81 4.28 -19.49
N ALA A 406 -17.74 4.13 -18.16
CA ALA A 406 -17.16 5.14 -17.28
C ALA A 406 -15.68 5.41 -17.58
N ALA A 407 -14.92 4.38 -17.97
CA ALA A 407 -13.52 4.51 -18.33
C ALA A 407 -13.35 5.33 -19.62
N ALA A 408 -14.18 5.10 -20.62
CA ALA A 408 -14.22 5.92 -21.83
C ALA A 408 -14.58 7.38 -21.52
N GLN A 409 -15.57 7.62 -20.66
CA GLN A 409 -15.93 8.96 -20.19
C GLN A 409 -14.79 9.64 -19.41
N ALA A 410 -14.11 8.91 -18.52
CA ALA A 410 -12.96 9.43 -17.77
C ALA A 410 -11.79 9.79 -18.70
N GLN A 411 -11.49 8.95 -19.69
CA GLN A 411 -10.49 9.26 -20.72
C GLN A 411 -10.86 10.52 -21.49
N ALA A 412 -12.09 10.63 -21.99
CA ALA A 412 -12.56 11.80 -22.72
C ALA A 412 -12.56 13.07 -21.85
N TYR A 413 -12.92 12.95 -20.57
CA TYR A 413 -12.85 14.03 -19.59
C TYR A 413 -11.41 14.56 -19.44
N ALA A 414 -10.43 13.67 -19.30
CA ALA A 414 -9.02 14.05 -19.23
C ALA A 414 -8.51 14.65 -20.55
N ALA A 415 -8.81 14.02 -21.69
CA ALA A 415 -8.32 14.41 -23.01
C ALA A 415 -8.78 15.82 -23.43
N ARG A 416 -9.96 16.26 -22.99
CA ARG A 416 -10.48 17.61 -23.25
C ARG A 416 -10.03 18.67 -22.24
N GLY A 417 -9.07 18.37 -21.36
CA GLY A 417 -8.55 19.30 -20.36
C GLY A 417 -9.43 19.44 -19.12
N GLY A 418 -10.18 18.40 -18.75
CA GLY A 418 -10.99 18.37 -17.53
C GLY A 418 -10.15 18.61 -16.27
N ASN A 419 -10.80 19.10 -15.21
CA ASN A 419 -10.15 19.33 -13.93
C ASN A 419 -9.83 17.99 -13.24
N LEU A 420 -8.61 17.49 -13.41
CA LEU A 420 -8.14 16.24 -12.80
C LEU A 420 -8.14 16.32 -11.27
N SER A 421 -7.79 17.47 -10.69
CA SER A 421 -7.81 17.64 -9.22
C SER A 421 -9.23 17.54 -8.65
N GLY A 422 -10.23 18.07 -9.37
CA GLY A 422 -11.64 17.92 -9.04
C GLY A 422 -12.11 16.46 -9.13
N PHE A 423 -11.63 15.72 -10.14
CA PHE A 423 -11.91 14.29 -10.28
C PHE A 423 -11.38 13.49 -9.09
N VAL A 424 -10.11 13.69 -8.76
CA VAL A 424 -9.45 13.02 -7.63
C VAL A 424 -10.16 13.37 -6.32
N SER A 425 -10.52 14.63 -6.11
CA SER A 425 -11.24 15.08 -4.91
C SER A 425 -12.60 14.40 -4.76
N MET A 426 -13.38 14.31 -5.84
CA MET A 426 -14.67 13.60 -5.85
C MET A 426 -14.50 12.11 -5.56
N ALA A 427 -13.54 11.45 -6.22
CA ALA A 427 -13.25 10.03 -6.00
C ALA A 427 -12.89 9.74 -4.54
N ARG A 428 -11.99 10.54 -3.94
CA ARG A 428 -11.56 10.37 -2.55
C ARG A 428 -12.72 10.54 -1.58
N ARG A 429 -13.56 11.56 -1.79
CA ARG A 429 -14.78 11.79 -0.99
C ARG A 429 -15.72 10.59 -1.04
N LEU A 430 -15.96 10.03 -2.23
CA LEU A 430 -16.82 8.85 -2.39
C LEU A 430 -16.20 7.61 -1.75
N VAL A 431 -14.89 7.41 -1.87
CA VAL A 431 -14.19 6.28 -1.23
C VAL A 431 -14.34 6.33 0.28
N VAL A 432 -14.02 7.46 0.94
CA VAL A 432 -14.06 7.52 2.42
C VAL A 432 -15.46 7.32 3.00
N ARG A 433 -16.51 7.64 2.24
CA ARG A 433 -17.92 7.46 2.65
C ARG A 433 -18.50 6.10 2.28
N LYS A 434 -18.11 5.53 1.14
CA LYS A 434 -18.83 4.42 0.49
C LYS A 434 -18.00 3.16 0.30
N GLN A 435 -16.75 3.14 0.76
CA GLN A 435 -15.87 1.96 0.75
C GLN A 435 -16.52 0.75 1.43
N SER A 436 -16.10 -0.45 1.03
CA SER A 436 -16.48 -1.71 1.69
C SER A 436 -15.32 -2.46 2.35
N ASP A 437 -14.07 -2.14 1.99
CA ASP A 437 -12.88 -2.80 2.51
C ASP A 437 -11.60 -1.97 2.26
N ALA A 438 -10.47 -2.45 2.81
CA ALA A 438 -9.16 -1.80 2.77
C ALA A 438 -8.58 -1.59 1.36
N HIS A 439 -9.00 -2.35 0.36
CA HIS A 439 -8.51 -2.20 -0.99
C HIS A 439 -8.99 -0.90 -1.62
N HIS A 440 -10.17 -0.37 -1.28
CA HIS A 440 -10.62 0.91 -1.83
C HIS A 440 -9.69 2.05 -1.41
N TYR A 441 -9.24 2.06 -0.16
CA TYR A 441 -8.27 3.06 0.35
C TYR A 441 -6.93 2.96 -0.37
N LYS A 442 -6.33 1.76 -0.39
CA LYS A 442 -5.03 1.53 -1.01
C LYS A 442 -5.06 1.83 -2.50
N TYR A 443 -6.09 1.33 -3.21
CA TYR A 443 -6.23 1.50 -4.64
C TYR A 443 -6.39 2.97 -5.03
N ALA A 444 -7.31 3.70 -4.37
CA ALA A 444 -7.53 5.11 -4.65
C ALA A 444 -6.28 5.95 -4.37
N THR A 445 -5.53 5.63 -3.31
CA THR A 445 -4.26 6.32 -3.02
C THR A 445 -3.22 6.01 -4.09
N ALA A 446 -3.02 4.74 -4.42
CA ALA A 446 -2.01 4.30 -5.39
C ALA A 446 -2.28 4.81 -6.80
N VAL A 447 -3.51 4.63 -7.33
CA VAL A 447 -3.83 5.00 -8.72
C VAL A 447 -3.73 6.51 -8.96
N PHE A 448 -4.04 7.33 -7.95
CA PHE A 448 -3.91 8.79 -8.07
C PHE A 448 -2.50 9.30 -7.80
N GLU A 449 -1.67 8.57 -7.06
CA GLU A 449 -0.23 8.82 -7.01
C GLU A 449 0.39 8.48 -8.37
N ASP A 450 0.07 7.31 -8.93
CA ASP A 450 0.51 6.86 -10.26
C ASP A 450 0.14 7.85 -11.37
N LEU A 451 -1.05 8.47 -11.30
CA LEU A 451 -1.48 9.53 -12.21
C LEU A 451 -0.50 10.72 -12.25
N GLY A 452 0.15 11.03 -11.12
CA GLY A 452 1.19 12.05 -11.02
C GLY A 452 2.57 11.59 -11.49
N LEU A 453 2.83 10.28 -11.46
CA LEU A 453 4.12 9.67 -11.75
C LEU A 453 4.32 9.33 -13.23
N VAL A 454 3.24 9.05 -13.96
CA VAL A 454 3.30 8.78 -15.41
C VAL A 454 3.50 10.05 -16.23
N SER A 455 4.09 9.90 -17.42
CA SER A 455 4.18 10.98 -18.39
C SER A 455 2.79 11.57 -18.71
N PRO A 456 2.67 12.90 -18.94
CA PRO A 456 1.37 13.57 -19.10
C PRO A 456 0.46 12.94 -20.17
N GLU A 457 1.03 12.38 -21.24
CA GLU A 457 0.29 11.72 -22.33
C GLU A 457 -0.47 10.46 -21.89
N TRP A 458 -0.07 9.83 -20.77
CA TRP A 458 -0.66 8.61 -20.23
C TRP A 458 -1.67 8.86 -19.10
N ARG A 459 -1.81 10.10 -18.65
CA ARG A 459 -2.78 10.46 -17.61
C ARG A 459 -4.23 10.11 -17.97
N PRO A 460 -4.71 10.30 -19.21
CA PRO A 460 -6.05 9.87 -19.58
C PRO A 460 -6.28 8.37 -19.37
N GLN A 461 -5.27 7.54 -19.69
CA GLN A 461 -5.31 6.09 -19.54
C GLN A 461 -5.34 5.68 -18.06
N ILE A 462 -4.48 6.27 -17.22
CA ILE A 462 -4.50 5.99 -15.77
C ILE A 462 -5.82 6.46 -15.13
N LEU A 463 -6.38 7.59 -15.57
CA LEU A 463 -7.69 8.03 -15.10
C LEU A 463 -8.80 7.05 -15.52
N ALA A 464 -8.76 6.54 -16.75
CA ALA A 464 -9.69 5.53 -17.25
C ALA A 464 -9.57 4.20 -16.47
N THR A 465 -8.37 3.79 -16.10
CA THR A 465 -8.15 2.64 -15.21
C THR A 465 -8.81 2.84 -13.85
N SER A 466 -8.71 4.05 -13.27
CA SER A 466 -9.13 4.31 -11.88
C SER A 466 -10.61 3.93 -11.61
N VAL A 467 -11.51 4.09 -12.57
CA VAL A 467 -12.94 3.88 -12.33
C VAL A 467 -13.35 2.40 -12.18
N TYR A 468 -12.44 1.45 -12.47
CA TYR A 468 -12.73 0.02 -12.34
C TYR A 468 -12.85 -0.48 -10.89
N TYR A 469 -12.43 0.32 -9.90
CA TYR A 469 -12.58 -0.03 -8.48
C TYR A 469 -12.92 1.14 -7.55
N LEU A 470 -13.10 2.34 -8.08
CA LEU A 470 -13.60 3.46 -7.29
C LEU A 470 -15.06 3.26 -6.89
N ARG A 471 -15.57 4.14 -6.02
CA ARG A 471 -16.96 4.15 -5.58
C ARG A 471 -17.76 5.17 -6.39
N GLY A 472 -18.97 4.78 -6.78
CA GLY A 472 -19.88 5.64 -7.53
C GLY A 472 -20.80 6.44 -6.61
N GLN A 473 -21.47 7.47 -7.17
CA GLN A 473 -22.42 8.29 -6.41
C GLN A 473 -23.58 7.46 -5.86
N ASN A 474 -24.02 6.46 -6.64
CA ASN A 474 -25.15 5.59 -6.34
C ASN A 474 -24.79 4.41 -5.43
N SER A 475 -23.52 4.25 -5.04
CA SER A 475 -23.14 3.22 -4.06
C SER A 475 -23.68 3.59 -2.67
N ALA A 476 -24.03 2.60 -1.86
CA ALA A 476 -24.45 2.84 -0.47
C ALA A 476 -23.30 3.43 0.36
N ASP A 477 -23.65 4.28 1.33
CA ASP A 477 -22.70 4.73 2.36
C ASP A 477 -22.34 3.54 3.26
N ASP A 478 -21.10 3.54 3.76
CA ASP A 478 -20.65 2.58 4.76
C ASP A 478 -21.39 2.84 6.09
N SER A 479 -21.71 1.78 6.81
CA SER A 479 -22.42 1.86 8.10
C SER A 479 -21.70 2.71 9.14
N LEU A 480 -20.39 2.93 9.01
CA LEU A 480 -19.58 3.82 9.84
C LEU A 480 -20.04 5.28 9.74
N VAL A 481 -20.46 5.73 8.56
CA VAL A 481 -20.93 7.10 8.35
C VAL A 481 -22.13 7.38 9.26
N GLN A 482 -23.09 6.45 9.27
CA GLN A 482 -24.26 6.55 10.15
C GLN A 482 -23.86 6.41 11.63
N ALA A 483 -23.02 5.43 11.96
CA ALA A 483 -22.58 5.20 13.34
C ALA A 483 -21.89 6.42 13.97
N ILE A 484 -21.12 7.19 13.18
CA ILE A 484 -20.49 8.42 13.66
C ILE A 484 -21.53 9.52 13.86
N HIS A 485 -22.45 9.69 12.91
CA HIS A 485 -23.52 10.67 13.03
C HIS A 485 -24.36 10.45 14.30
N ASP A 486 -24.63 9.19 14.65
CA ASP A 486 -25.41 8.83 15.83
C ASP A 486 -24.69 9.12 17.16
N LEU A 487 -23.36 9.30 17.15
CA LEU A 487 -22.55 9.63 18.33
C LEU A 487 -22.41 11.14 18.61
N GLY A 488 -22.94 12.00 17.73
CA GLY A 488 -22.78 13.47 17.80
C GLY A 488 -21.32 13.88 17.76
#